data_AF-A0A847SXW5-F1
#
_entry.id   AF-A0A847SXW5-F1
#
_cell.length_a   1.000
_cell.length_b   1.000
_cell.length_c   1.000
_cell.angle_alpha   90.00
_cell.angle_beta   90.00
_cell.angle_gamma   90.00
#
_symmetry.space_group_name_H-M   'P 1'
#
loop_
_entity.id
_entity.type
_entity.pdbx_description
1 polymer ?
#
loop_
_entity_poly.entity_id
_entity_poly.type
_entity_poly.pdbx_seq_one_letter_code
_entity_poly.pdbx_strand_id
1 'polypeptide(L)' 'MNVRLKCNCCGRTAEGTVGELHALGWRSVTRRKGKRDKTITECPEHRGIMTGRE' A
#
# COMPACT_ATOMS: atom_id res chain seq x y z
N MET A 1 -11.30 -2.19 13.99
CA MET A 1 -11.52 -2.52 12.56
C MET A 1 -10.20 -3.00 11.99
N ASN A 2 -10.11 -4.30 11.71
CA ASN A 2 -8.91 -4.88 11.12
C ASN A 2 -9.03 -4.73 9.61
N VAL A 3 -7.96 -4.26 8.98
CA VAL A 3 -7.85 -4.10 7.53
C VAL A 3 -6.87 -5.14 6.99
N ARG A 4 -7.19 -5.68 5.82
CA ARG A 4 -6.31 -6.60 5.09
C ARG A 4 -5.71 -5.88 3.90
N LEU A 5 -4.40 -5.75 3.91
CA LEU A 5 -3.63 -5.09 2.87
C LEU A 5 -2.90 -6.15 2.03
N LYS A 6 -2.85 -5.91 0.72
CA LYS A 6 -2.10 -6.74 -0.23
C LYS A 6 -1.19 -5.86 -1.05
N CYS A 7 0.10 -6.17 -1.06
CA CYS A 7 1.06 -5.46 -1.87
C CYS A 7 0.78 -5.69 -3.34
N ASN A 8 0.63 -4.61 -4.11
CA ASN A 8 0.42 -4.68 -5.54
C ASN A 8 1.68 -5.07 -6.33
N CYS A 9 2.89 -4.98 -5.74
CA CYS A 9 4.15 -5.42 -6.37
C CYS A 9 4.38 -6.91 -6.20
N CYS A 10 4.56 -7.39 -4.97
CA CYS A 10 4.96 -8.77 -4.69
C CYS A 10 3.82 -9.69 -4.24
N GLY A 11 2.60 -9.16 -4.08
CA GLY A 11 1.45 -9.95 -3.65
C GLY A 11 1.43 -10.34 -2.16
N ARG A 12 2.44 -9.93 -1.37
CA ARG A 12 2.45 -10.12 0.09
C ARG A 12 1.16 -9.59 0.70
N THR A 13 0.67 -10.22 1.76
CA THR A 13 -0.50 -9.75 2.50
C THR A 13 -0.14 -9.48 3.94
N ALA A 14 -0.85 -8.54 4.56
CA ALA A 14 -0.82 -8.30 6.00
C ALA A 14 -2.21 -7.94 6.49
N GLU A 15 -2.50 -8.30 7.73
CA GLU A 15 -3.78 -8.04 8.38
C GLU A 15 -3.51 -7.46 9.76
N GLY A 16 -4.24 -6.41 10.12
CA GLY A 16 -4.07 -5.70 11.37
C GLY A 16 -4.85 -4.40 11.37
N THR A 17 -4.67 -3.56 12.38
CA THR A 17 -5.24 -2.21 12.34
C THR A 17 -4.44 -1.32 11.37
N VAL A 18 -5.07 -0.24 10.89
CA VAL A 18 -4.38 0.74 10.02
C VAL A 18 -3.10 1.26 10.67
N GLY A 19 -3.14 1.52 11.99
CA GLY A 19 -1.98 1.99 12.76
C GLY A 19 -0.86 0.96 12.82
N GLU A 20 -1.16 -0.31 13.11
CA GLU A 20 -0.16 -1.38 13.12
C GLU A 20 0.44 -1.61 11.74
N LEU A 21 -0.37 -1.63 10.69
CA LEU A 21 0.13 -1.80 9.33
C LEU A 21 1.01 -0.61 8.90
N HIS A 22 0.64 0.62 9.25
CA HIS A 22 1.50 1.79 9.05
C HIS A 22 2.81 1.68 9.83
N ALA A 23 2.78 1.19 11.07
CA ALA A 23 3.97 0.96 11.89
C ALA A 23 4.88 -0.14 11.32
N LEU A 24 4.29 -1.19 10.74
CA LEU A 24 4.98 -2.24 9.97
C LEU A 24 5.48 -1.74 8.59
N GLY A 25 5.25 -0.47 8.26
CA GLY A 25 5.71 0.15 7.02
C GLY A 25 4.85 -0.13 5.79
N TRP A 26 3.65 -0.69 5.97
CA TRP A 26 2.67 -0.81 4.90
C TRP A 26 2.04 0.55 4.61
N ARG A 27 1.80 0.82 3.33
CA ARG A 27 1.22 2.10 2.92
C ARG A 27 0.19 1.90 1.82
N SER A 28 -0.94 2.57 1.96
CA SER A 28 -1.95 2.68 0.90
C SER A 28 -1.85 4.07 0.29
N VAL A 29 -1.60 4.13 -1.01
CA VAL A 29 -1.45 5.38 -1.77
C VAL A 29 -2.49 5.42 -2.86
N THR A 30 -3.31 6.47 -2.86
CA THR A 30 -4.22 6.74 -3.96
C THR A 30 -3.46 7.47 -5.05
N ARG A 31 -3.37 6.86 -6.23
CA ARG A 31 -2.73 7.43 -7.42
C ARG A 31 -3.80 7.74 -8.45
N ARG A 32 -3.76 8.94 -9.00
CA ARG A 32 -4.65 9.33 -10.09
C ARG A 32 -4.05 8.84 -11.41
N LYS A 33 -4.72 7.89 -12.07
CA LYS A 33 -4.35 7.43 -13.43
C LYS A 33 -5.41 7.94 -14.41
N GLY A 34 -5.11 9.07 -15.05
CA GLY A 34 -6.07 9.77 -15.92
C GLY A 34 -7.27 10.31 -15.12
N LYS A 35 -8.48 9.86 -15.45
CA LYS A 35 -9.72 10.24 -14.75
C LYS A 35 -10.14 9.31 -13.60
N ARG A 36 -9.36 8.26 -13.29
CA ARG A 36 -9.68 7.31 -12.21
C ARG A 36 -8.64 7.34 -11.09
N ASP A 37 -9.13 7.37 -9.87
CA ASP A 37 -8.33 7.18 -8.67
C ASP A 37 -8.13 5.67 -8.45
N LYS A 38 -6.86 5.25 -8.39
CA LYS A 38 -6.48 3.87 -8.09
C LYS A 38 -5.78 3.84 -6.75
N THR A 39 -6.38 3.15 -5.79
CA THR A 39 -5.71 2.83 -4.52
C THR A 39 -4.71 1.71 -4.77
N ILE A 40 -3.46 1.95 -4.42
CA ILE A 40 -2.36 1.00 -4.53
C ILE A 40 -1.85 0.76 -3.12
N THR A 41 -1.61 -0.49 -2.77
CA THR A 41 -0.98 -0.82 -1.48
C THR A 41 0.43 -1.34 -1.70
N GLU A 42 1.36 -0.84 -0.89
CA GLU A 42 2.79 -1.12 -0.96
C GLU A 42 3.23 -1.71 0.39
N CYS A 43 4.00 -2.80 0.36
CA CYS A 43 4.66 -3.33 1.55
C CYS A 43 5.94 -2.53 1.83
N PRO A 44 6.52 -2.59 3.04
CA PRO A 44 7.74 -1.85 3.41
C PRO A 44 8.89 -2.00 2.39
N GLU A 45 9.09 -3.21 1.86
CA GLU A 45 10.17 -3.49 0.89
C GLU A 45 9.96 -2.89 -0.51
N HIS A 46 8.72 -2.60 -0.91
CA HIS A 46 8.38 -2.06 -2.24
C HIS A 46 7.73 -0.68 -2.13
N ARG A 47 7.90 -0.01 -0.99
CA ARG A 47 7.38 1.33 -0.74
C ARG A 47 8.04 2.30 -1.72
N GLY A 48 7.24 3.04 -2.48
CA GLY A 48 7.77 4.01 -3.45
C GLY A 48 7.88 3.47 -4.87
N ILE A 49 7.93 2.15 -5.06
CA ILE A 49 8.17 1.54 -6.38
C ILE A 49 7.01 1.81 -7.34
N MET A 50 5.77 1.61 -6.89
CA MET A 50 4.61 1.87 -7.74
C MET A 50 4.20 3.32 -7.74
N THR A 51 4.78 4.12 -6.84
CA THR A 51 4.49 5.55 -6.70
C THR A 51 5.55 6.45 -7.34
N GLY A 52 6.66 5.92 -7.86
CA GLY A 52 7.69 6.71 -8.55
C GLY A 52 8.21 7.87 -7.71
N ARG A 53 8.19 7.72 -6.38
CA ARG A 53 8.85 8.64 -5.45
C ARG A 53 10.30 8.15 -5.37
N GLU A 54 11.11 8.61 -6.32
CA GLU A 54 12.57 8.66 -6.19
C GLU A 54 12.96 9.69 -5.13
#